data_AF-A0A3D6BNR5-F1
#
_entry.id   AF-A0A3D6BNR5-F1
#
_cell.length_a   1.000
_cell.length_b   1.000
_cell.length_c   1.000
_cell.angle_alpha   90.00
_cell.angle_beta   90.00
_cell.angle_gamma   90.00
#
_symmetry.space_group_name_H-M   'P 1'
#
loop_
_entity.id
_entity.type
_entity.pdbx_description
1 polymer ?
#
loop_
_entity_poly.entity_id
_entity_poly.type
_entity_poly.pdbx_seq_one_letter_code
_entity_poly.pdbx_strand_id
1 'polypeptide(L)'
;SDSEDFIRGVWLMLNQSQPKDYILSSNETHSIREFIELAFDAAGFHDTDTEWRGEGLEEEYVCNIGNKWVTLVKINPKFFRPAEVDLLLGDSNPIREELGWSPKVSFDKLVHKMVKFDLDG
;
A
#
# COMPACT_ATOMS: atom_id res chain seq x y z
N SER A 1 2.51 -3.86 5.74
CA SER A 1 2.59 -5.21 6.34
C SER A 1 2.24 -6.24 5.29
N ASP A 2 3.00 -7.32 5.20
CA ASP A 2 2.68 -8.45 4.31
C ASP A 2 1.76 -9.45 5.03
N SER A 3 1.04 -10.26 4.25
CA SER A 3 0.19 -11.36 4.70
C SER A 3 0.87 -12.29 5.73
N GLU A 4 2.17 -12.51 5.60
CA GLU A 4 2.98 -13.30 6.52
C GLU A 4 3.05 -12.69 7.94
N ASP A 5 3.13 -11.36 8.05
CA ASP A 5 3.16 -10.65 9.34
C ASP A 5 1.83 -10.82 10.09
N PHE A 6 0.71 -10.81 9.36
CA PHE A 6 -0.62 -11.01 9.94
C PHE A 6 -0.80 -12.43 10.49
N ILE A 7 -0.39 -13.46 9.74
CA ILE A 7 -0.48 -14.85 10.20
C ILE A 7 0.35 -15.08 11.47
N ARG A 8 1.53 -14.44 11.57
CA ARG A 8 2.32 -14.46 12.81
C ARG A 8 1.58 -13.81 13.98
N GLY A 9 0.87 -12.70 13.74
CA GLY A 9 0.02 -12.05 14.74
C GLY A 9 -1.08 -12.98 15.25
N VAL A 10 -1.80 -13.63 14.33
CA VAL A 10 -2.84 -14.63 14.67
C VAL A 10 -2.26 -15.78 15.48
N TRP A 11 -1.09 -16.30 15.10
CA TRP A 11 -0.43 -17.35 15.87
C TRP A 11 -0.05 -16.89 17.28
N LEU A 12 0.45 -15.67 17.47
CA LEU A 12 0.76 -15.13 18.80
C LEU A 12 -0.49 -15.01 19.68
N MET A 13 -1.61 -14.57 19.10
CA MET A 13 -2.90 -14.45 19.80
C MET A 13 -3.42 -15.82 20.27
N LEU A 14 -3.33 -16.85 19.42
CA LEU A 14 -3.82 -18.20 19.73
C LEU A 14 -3.01 -18.92 20.82
N ASN A 15 -1.77 -18.49 21.06
CA ASN A 15 -0.90 -19.08 22.09
C ASN A 15 -1.02 -18.39 23.47
N GLN A 16 -1.96 -17.45 23.64
CA GLN A 16 -2.21 -16.81 24.93
C GLN A 16 -3.07 -17.68 25.84
N SER A 17 -2.83 -17.59 27.15
CA SER A 17 -3.60 -18.32 28.16
C SER A 17 -5.04 -17.82 28.33
N GLN A 18 -5.30 -16.56 27.99
CA GLN A 18 -6.63 -15.97 27.96
C GLN A 18 -6.93 -15.35 26.59
N PRO A 19 -8.15 -15.54 26.06
CA PRO A 19 -8.55 -14.92 24.81
C PRO A 19 -8.66 -13.41 24.98
N LYS A 20 -8.10 -12.67 24.02
CA LYS A 20 -8.17 -11.21 23.95
C LYS A 20 -8.16 -10.77 22.49
N ASP A 21 -8.94 -9.74 22.20
CA ASP A 21 -9.02 -9.14 20.88
C ASP A 21 -7.88 -8.13 20.69
N TYR A 22 -7.24 -8.19 19.52
CA TYR A 22 -6.15 -7.29 19.13
C TYR A 22 -6.39 -6.77 17.72
N ILE A 23 -5.99 -5.51 17.49
CA ILE A 23 -5.94 -4.92 16.16
C ILE A 23 -4.55 -5.19 15.58
N LEU A 24 -4.52 -5.76 14.37
CA LEU A 24 -3.31 -5.94 13.57
C LEU A 24 -3.27 -4.85 12.50
N SER A 25 -2.32 -3.92 12.60
CA SER A 25 -2.13 -2.84 11.63
C SER A 25 -0.67 -2.42 11.56
N SER A 26 -0.27 -1.77 10.46
CA SER A 26 1.06 -1.16 10.35
C SER A 26 1.21 0.10 11.23
N ASN A 27 0.11 0.68 11.70
CA ASN A 27 0.01 2.06 12.21
C ASN A 27 0.45 3.12 11.19
N GLU A 28 0.52 2.76 9.91
CA GLU A 28 0.90 3.65 8.80
C GLU A 28 -0.27 3.73 7.82
N THR A 29 -0.57 4.95 7.36
CA THR A 29 -1.54 5.21 6.30
C THR A 29 -0.83 5.76 5.10
N HIS A 30 -1.04 5.14 3.94
CA HIS A 30 -0.47 5.58 2.67
C HIS A 30 -1.59 5.97 1.71
N SER A 31 -1.29 6.95 0.85
CA SER A 31 -2.23 7.35 -0.19
C SER A 31 -2.16 6.42 -1.39
N ILE A 32 -3.25 6.37 -2.19
CA ILE A 32 -3.25 5.66 -3.48
C ILE A 32 -2.17 6.24 -4.41
N ARG A 33 -1.91 7.54 -4.31
CA ARG A 33 -0.87 8.24 -5.07
C ARG A 33 0.52 7.66 -4.79
N GLU A 34 0.89 7.57 -3.51
CA GLU A 34 2.16 6.98 -3.09
C GLU A 34 2.31 5.53 -3.56
N PHE A 35 1.23 4.76 -3.51
CA PHE A 35 1.23 3.38 -4.02
C PHE A 35 1.53 3.34 -5.53
N ILE A 36 0.89 4.20 -6.32
CA ILE A 36 1.09 4.27 -7.77
C ILE A 36 2.54 4.65 -8.09
N GLU A 37 3.08 5.66 -7.44
CA GLU A 37 4.47 6.12 -7.65
C GLU A 37 5.48 5.00 -7.35
N LEU A 38 5.35 4.33 -6.19
CA LEU A 38 6.22 3.21 -5.82
C LEU A 38 6.05 2.01 -6.77
N ALA A 39 4.84 1.77 -7.28
CA ALA A 39 4.59 0.67 -8.19
C ALA A 39 5.26 0.89 -9.56
N PHE A 40 5.17 2.10 -10.12
CA PHE A 40 5.84 2.43 -11.37
C PHE A 40 7.37 2.47 -11.20
N ASP A 41 7.86 2.99 -10.08
CA ASP A 41 9.29 2.93 -9.72
C ASP A 41 9.80 1.48 -9.75
N ALA A 42 9.09 0.57 -9.05
CA ALA A 42 9.38 -0.86 -9.03
C ALA A 42 9.29 -1.53 -10.41
N ALA A 43 8.44 -1.03 -11.31
CA ALA A 43 8.27 -1.55 -12.66
C ALA A 43 9.35 -1.07 -13.66
N GLY A 44 10.34 -0.30 -13.21
CA GLY A 44 11.46 0.17 -14.03
C GLY A 44 11.29 1.59 -14.56
N PHE A 45 10.32 2.36 -14.05
CA PHE A 45 10.15 3.78 -14.40
C PHE A 45 10.94 4.73 -13.48
N HIS A 46 11.77 4.22 -12.57
CA HIS A 46 12.58 4.99 -11.62
C HIS A 46 13.45 6.10 -12.27
N ASP A 47 13.97 5.86 -13.48
CA ASP A 47 14.79 6.81 -14.23
C ASP A 47 13.98 7.66 -15.23
N THR A 48 12.65 7.60 -15.19
CA THR A 48 11.77 8.34 -16.11
C THR A 48 11.15 9.56 -15.44
N ASP A 49 10.95 10.62 -16.22
CA ASP A 49 10.32 11.86 -15.77
C ASP A 49 8.80 11.65 -15.70
N THR A 50 8.32 11.30 -14.51
CA THR A 50 6.91 11.07 -14.20
C THR A 50 6.33 12.19 -13.35
N GLU A 51 5.11 12.61 -13.64
CA GLU A 51 4.42 13.60 -12.82
C GLU A 51 2.90 13.44 -12.89
N TRP A 52 2.22 14.01 -11.90
CA TRP A 52 0.78 14.15 -11.90
C TRP A 52 0.37 15.46 -12.58
N ARG A 53 -0.60 15.38 -13.49
CA ARG A 53 -1.12 16.54 -14.23
C ARG A 53 -2.63 16.60 -14.14
N GLY A 54 -3.16 17.81 -14.02
CA GLY A 54 -4.59 18.06 -13.88
C GLY A 54 -5.02 18.06 -12.42
N GLU A 55 -6.34 18.14 -12.20
CA GLU A 55 -6.95 18.21 -10.87
C GLU A 55 -8.27 17.44 -10.84
N GLY A 56 -8.62 16.87 -9.68
CA GLY A 56 -9.90 16.19 -9.48
C GLY A 56 -10.05 14.95 -10.36
N LEU A 57 -11.14 14.87 -11.13
CA LEU A 57 -11.41 13.71 -12.01
C LEU A 57 -10.60 13.73 -13.31
N GLU A 58 -10.04 14.88 -13.68
CA GLU A 58 -9.20 15.04 -14.87
C GLU A 58 -7.71 14.88 -14.54
N GLU A 59 -7.38 14.49 -13.30
CA GLU A 59 -6.02 14.23 -12.91
C GLU A 59 -5.51 12.90 -13.49
N GLU A 60 -4.31 12.96 -14.07
CA GLU A 60 -3.63 11.86 -14.73
C GLU A 60 -2.19 11.74 -14.23
N TYR A 61 -1.70 10.51 -14.08
CA TYR A 61 -0.28 10.24 -13.88
C TYR A 61 0.36 10.01 -15.25
N VAL A 62 1.36 10.81 -15.60
CA VAL A 62 2.01 10.79 -16.91
C VAL A 62 3.50 10.51 -16.79
N CYS A 63 4.09 9.96 -17.85
CA CYS A 63 5.51 9.70 -17.99
C CYS A 63 6.03 10.30 -19.29
N ASN A 64 7.21 10.89 -19.25
CA ASN A 64 7.93 11.38 -20.43
C ASN A 64 8.84 10.28 -20.99
N ILE A 65 8.55 9.83 -22.20
CA ILE A 65 9.33 8.83 -22.92
C ILE A 65 9.82 9.46 -24.21
N GLY A 66 11.11 9.82 -24.26
CA GLY A 66 11.74 10.36 -25.47
C GLY A 66 11.10 11.66 -25.97
N ASN A 67 10.82 12.61 -25.06
CA ASN A 67 10.13 13.89 -25.31
C ASN A 67 8.66 13.75 -25.72
N LYS A 68 8.01 12.62 -25.38
CA LYS A 68 6.57 12.44 -25.52
C LYS A 68 5.96 12.09 -24.17
N TRP A 69 4.93 12.82 -23.81
CA TRP A 69 4.15 12.55 -22.62
C TRP A 69 3.13 11.45 -22.89
N VAL A 70 3.17 10.39 -22.09
CA VAL A 70 2.30 9.23 -22.17
C VAL A 70 1.55 9.13 -20.85
N THR A 71 0.23 8.99 -20.89
CA THR A 71 -0.57 8.75 -19.69
C THR A 71 -0.42 7.31 -19.21
N LEU A 72 -0.03 7.14 -17.95
CA LEU A 72 0.08 5.87 -17.25
C LEU A 72 -1.17 5.53 -16.45
N VAL A 73 -1.75 6.51 -15.75
CA VAL A 73 -2.95 6.33 -14.93
C VAL A 73 -3.95 7.44 -15.21
N LYS A 74 -5.25 7.09 -15.25
CA LYS A 74 -6.37 8.02 -15.31
C LYS A 74 -7.37 7.70 -14.22
N ILE A 75 -8.01 8.73 -13.67
CA ILE A 75 -9.10 8.56 -12.72
C ILE A 75 -10.38 8.21 -13.48
N ASN A 76 -11.08 7.17 -13.05
CA ASN A 76 -12.36 6.79 -13.63
C ASN A 76 -13.44 6.80 -12.54
N PRO A 77 -14.44 7.70 -12.62
CA PRO A 77 -15.47 7.87 -11.61
C PRO A 77 -16.30 6.61 -11.35
N LYS A 78 -16.31 5.64 -12.29
CA LYS A 78 -17.00 4.36 -12.13
C LYS A 78 -16.44 3.49 -11.00
N PHE A 79 -15.19 3.72 -10.57
CA PHE A 79 -14.57 2.97 -9.46
C PHE A 79 -14.79 3.61 -8.09
N PHE A 80 -15.44 4.78 -8.03
CA PHE A 80 -15.74 5.44 -6.77
C PHE A 80 -16.84 4.67 -6.05
N ARG A 81 -16.67 4.47 -4.75
CA ARG A 81 -17.68 3.81 -3.92
C ARG A 81 -18.58 4.89 -3.29
N PRO A 82 -19.92 4.73 -3.31
CA PRO A 82 -20.85 5.68 -2.67
C PRO A 82 -20.64 5.88 -1.16
N ALA A 83 -19.96 4.94 -0.51
CA ALA A 83 -19.51 5.01 0.87
C ALA A 83 -17.99 4.82 0.88
N GLU A 84 -17.27 5.86 0.52
CA GLU A 84 -15.81 5.89 0.65
C GLU A 84 -15.49 5.98 2.15
N VAL A 85 -14.66 5.06 2.65
CA VAL A 85 -14.18 5.11 4.04
C VAL A 85 -12.90 5.92 4.00
N ASP A 86 -13.00 7.21 4.37
CA ASP A 86 -11.92 8.19 4.18
C ASP A 86 -10.62 7.84 4.91
N LEU A 87 -10.67 7.05 5.98
CA LEU A 87 -9.48 6.69 6.74
C LEU A 87 -9.68 5.43 7.61
N LEU A 88 -8.88 4.39 7.38
CA LEU A 88 -8.77 3.24 8.29
C LEU A 88 -7.48 3.40 9.12
N LEU A 89 -7.59 4.02 10.28
CA LEU A 89 -6.52 4.07 11.27
C LEU A 89 -6.73 2.94 12.29
N GLY A 90 -5.98 1.85 12.14
CA GLY A 90 -5.93 0.79 13.16
C GLY A 90 -4.83 1.10 14.18
N ASP A 91 -5.16 1.10 15.47
CA ASP A 91 -4.18 1.19 16.57
C ASP A 91 -3.76 -0.21 17.04
N SER A 92 -2.53 -0.62 16.68
CA SER A 92 -1.95 -1.91 17.07
C SER A 92 -1.01 -1.83 18.29
N ASN A 93 -1.04 -0.75 19.08
CA ASN A 93 -0.19 -0.64 20.28
C ASN A 93 -0.34 -1.80 21.28
N PRO A 94 -1.57 -2.29 21.61
CA PRO A 94 -1.72 -3.35 22.61
C PRO A 94 -0.99 -4.66 22.25
N ILE A 95 -1.01 -5.08 20.99
CA ILE A 95 -0.34 -6.32 20.57
C ILE A 95 1.19 -6.16 20.47
N ARG A 96 1.65 -4.93 20.17
CA ARG A 96 3.08 -4.59 20.15
C ARG A 96 3.68 -4.66 21.55
N GLU A 97 2.99 -4.10 22.52
CA GLU A 97 3.44 -4.06 23.92
C GLU A 97 3.32 -5.44 24.59
N GLU A 98 2.19 -6.12 24.40
CA GLU A 98 1.88 -7.35 25.13
C GLU A 98 2.47 -8.61 24.47
N LEU A 99 2.44 -8.70 23.14
CA LEU A 99 2.86 -9.89 22.40
C LEU A 99 4.15 -9.70 21.59
N GLY A 100 4.74 -8.50 21.63
CA GLY A 100 5.95 -8.18 20.86
C GLY A 100 5.75 -8.29 19.34
N TRP A 101 4.50 -8.21 18.88
CA TRP A 101 4.20 -8.27 17.45
C TRP A 101 4.50 -6.92 16.80
N SER A 102 5.23 -6.93 15.69
CA SER A 102 5.39 -5.75 14.84
C SER A 102 5.48 -6.20 13.38
N PRO A 103 4.94 -5.39 12.44
CA PRO A 103 5.10 -5.66 11.01
C PRO A 103 6.59 -5.58 10.66
N LYS A 104 7.11 -6.58 9.94
CA LYS A 104 8.50 -6.61 9.50
C LYS A 104 8.67 -6.08 8.09
N VAL A 105 7.61 -6.12 7.28
CA VAL A 105 7.61 -5.64 5.91
C VAL A 105 7.01 -4.24 5.85
N SER A 106 7.86 -3.29 5.48
CA SER A 106 7.49 -1.91 5.20
C SER A 106 6.65 -1.80 3.92
N PHE A 107 5.91 -0.70 3.79
CA PHE A 107 5.02 -0.48 2.64
C PHE A 107 5.76 -0.51 1.31
N ASP A 108 6.92 0.15 1.21
CA ASP A 108 7.77 0.15 0.01
C ASP A 108 8.14 -1.29 -0.42
N LYS A 109 8.65 -2.10 0.50
CA LYS A 109 9.05 -3.48 0.21
C LYS A 109 7.89 -4.35 -0.23
N LEU A 110 6.70 -4.11 0.32
CA LEU A 110 5.49 -4.80 -0.10
C LEU A 110 5.15 -4.47 -1.56
N VAL A 111 5.13 -3.19 -1.91
CA VAL A 111 4.85 -2.73 -3.28
C VAL A 111 5.87 -3.31 -4.26
N HIS A 112 7.17 -3.21 -3.95
CA HIS A 112 8.22 -3.77 -4.79
C HIS A 112 8.08 -5.30 -4.96
N LYS A 113 7.74 -6.03 -3.89
CA LYS A 113 7.54 -7.50 -3.95
C LYS A 113 6.37 -7.87 -4.84
N MET A 114 5.25 -7.14 -4.75
CA MET A 114 4.05 -7.37 -5.56
C MET A 114 4.33 -7.13 -7.05
N VAL A 115 4.86 -5.95 -7.39
CA VAL A 115 5.12 -5.57 -8.79
C VAL A 115 6.13 -6.51 -9.45
N LYS A 116 7.20 -6.84 -8.74
CA LYS A 116 8.21 -7.77 -9.25
C LYS A 116 7.61 -9.15 -9.56
N PHE A 117 6.75 -9.66 -8.67
CA PHE A 117 6.10 -10.94 -8.88
C PHE A 117 5.15 -10.93 -10.09
N ASP A 118 4.42 -9.83 -10.30
CA ASP A 118 3.54 -9.67 -11.47
C ASP A 118 4.31 -9.54 -12.79
N LEU A 119 5.53 -8.99 -12.78
CA LEU A 119 6.39 -8.85 -13.96
C LEU A 119 7.15 -10.13 -14.33
N ASP A 120 7.56 -10.91 -13.33
CA ASP A 120 8.30 -12.16 -13.52
C ASP A 120 7.38 -13.37 -13.82
N GLY A 121 6.05 -13.17 -13.80
CA GLY A 121 5.01 -14.19 -13.93
C GLY A 121 4.60 -14.58 -15.34
#